data_AF-A0A844YRB2-F1
#
_entry.id   AF-A0A844YRB2-F1
#
_cell.length_a   1.000
_cell.length_b   1.000
_cell.length_c   1.000
_cell.angle_alpha   90.00
_cell.angle_beta   90.00
_cell.angle_gamma   90.00
#
_symmetry.space_group_name_H-M   'P 1'
#
loop_
_entity.id
_entity.type
_entity.pdbx_description
1 polymer ?
#
loop_
_entity_poly.entity_id
_entity_poly.type
_entity_poly.pdbx_seq_one_letter_code
_entity_poly.pdbx_strand_id
1 'polypeptide(L)'
;MELAKIETFAKLNPADMSGPDLMVANLLASAAEGDKAACFDLGVIFSTGSHGVAADMIEAHKWFNLAASRGHEEAAWCRADVADEMTAREIAEAQRRARAWLSAGARRAA
;
A
#
# COMPACT_ATOMS: atom_id res chain seq x y z
N MET A 1 -11.97 -30.45 32.78
CA MET A 1 -10.63 -30.13 32.27
C MET A 1 -10.73 -30.08 30.76
N GLU A 2 -10.80 -28.87 30.20
CA GLU A 2 -10.85 -28.60 28.76
C GLU A 2 -9.52 -28.97 28.10
N LEU A 3 -9.56 -29.82 27.09
CA LEU A 3 -8.49 -29.95 26.10
C LEU A 3 -9.14 -29.91 24.72
N ALA A 4 -9.59 -28.72 24.33
CA ALA A 4 -9.94 -28.41 22.95
C ALA A 4 -8.85 -27.49 22.38
N LYS A 5 -8.53 -27.70 21.10
CA LYS A 5 -7.72 -26.86 20.19
C LYS A 5 -6.26 -27.28 19.98
N ILE A 6 -6.05 -28.42 19.31
CA ILE A 6 -4.82 -28.60 18.50
C ILE A 6 -5.08 -29.42 17.23
N GLU A 7 -6.18 -29.18 16.51
CA GLU A 7 -6.37 -29.80 15.19
C GLU A 7 -7.09 -28.84 14.23
N THR A 8 -6.44 -27.73 13.87
CA THR A 8 -6.93 -26.91 12.75
C THR A 8 -5.81 -26.34 11.88
N PHE A 9 -4.63 -26.98 11.88
CA PHE A 9 -3.57 -26.67 10.91
C PHE A 9 -3.65 -27.53 9.63
N ALA A 10 -4.66 -28.39 9.52
CA ALA A 10 -4.87 -29.25 8.36
C ALA A 10 -5.97 -28.68 7.46
N LYS A 11 -5.59 -27.74 6.59
CA LYS A 11 -6.16 -27.41 5.25
C LYS A 11 -5.81 -25.96 4.87
N LEU A 12 -4.52 -25.65 4.76
CA LEU A 12 -4.10 -24.54 3.91
C LEU A 12 -3.87 -25.13 2.52
N ASN A 13 -4.80 -24.83 1.62
CA ASN A 13 -4.71 -25.23 0.22
C ASN A 13 -3.64 -24.33 -0.44
N PRO A 14 -2.66 -24.84 -1.21
CA PRO A 14 -1.65 -23.99 -1.88
C PRO A 14 -2.23 -22.95 -2.84
N ALA A 15 -3.49 -23.12 -3.27
CA ALA A 15 -4.24 -22.14 -4.06
C ALA A 15 -4.77 -20.95 -3.24
N ASP A 16 -4.79 -21.05 -1.90
CA ASP A 16 -5.23 -20.00 -0.96
C ASP A 16 -4.11 -18.99 -0.64
N MET A 17 -2.91 -19.22 -1.19
CA MET A 17 -1.83 -18.22 -1.27
C MET A 17 -2.17 -17.06 -2.23
N SER A 18 -3.39 -17.06 -2.76
CA SER A 18 -4.00 -15.98 -3.55
C SER A 18 -4.92 -15.11 -2.68
N GLY A 19 -4.71 -15.08 -1.36
CA GLY A 19 -5.52 -14.28 -0.44
C GLY A 19 -5.34 -12.77 -0.67
N PRO A 20 -6.39 -11.94 -0.51
CA PRO A 20 -6.33 -10.49 -0.68
C PRO A 20 -5.18 -9.81 0.10
N ASP A 21 -4.82 -10.34 1.26
CA ASP A 21 -3.71 -9.84 2.10
C ASP A 21 -2.32 -10.03 1.45
N LEU A 22 -2.17 -11.05 0.61
CA LEU A 22 -0.89 -11.39 -0.03
C LEU A 22 -0.54 -10.41 -1.15
N MET A 23 -1.54 -9.83 -1.80
CA MET A 23 -1.34 -8.87 -2.88
C MET A 23 -0.74 -7.56 -2.36
N VAL A 24 -1.33 -6.98 -1.32
CA VAL A 24 -0.80 -5.75 -0.69
C VAL A 24 0.60 -5.98 -0.14
N ALA A 25 0.84 -7.13 0.49
CA ALA A 25 2.17 -7.49 0.99
C ALA A 25 3.21 -7.59 -0.13
N ASN A 26 2.87 -8.22 -1.27
CA ASN A 26 3.76 -8.33 -2.42
C ASN A 26 4.05 -6.95 -3.04
N LEU A 27 3.03 -6.11 -3.21
CA LEU A 27 3.20 -4.76 -3.73
C LEU A 27 4.05 -3.89 -2.79
N LEU A 28 3.92 -4.04 -1.48
CA LEU A 28 4.78 -3.35 -0.51
C LEU A 28 6.25 -3.76 -0.64
N ALA A 29 6.53 -5.04 -0.91
CA ALA A 29 7.88 -5.52 -1.17
C ALA A 29 8.45 -4.89 -2.46
N SER A 30 7.73 -4.97 -3.58
CA SER A 30 8.13 -4.34 -4.85
C SER A 30 8.30 -2.81 -4.72
N ALA A 31 7.39 -2.14 -4.00
CA ALA A 31 7.48 -0.70 -3.74
C ALA A 31 8.70 -0.32 -2.90
N ALA A 32 9.16 -1.21 -2.02
CA ALA A 32 10.39 -1.04 -1.24
C ALA A 32 11.65 -1.18 -2.11
N GLU A 33 11.60 -2.02 -3.15
CA GLU A 33 12.64 -2.14 -4.18
C GLU A 33 12.66 -0.97 -5.17
N GLY A 34 11.65 -0.09 -5.10
CA GLY A 34 11.57 1.12 -5.92
C GLY A 34 10.65 0.98 -7.13
N ASP A 35 9.87 -0.11 -7.23
CA ASP A 35 8.89 -0.29 -8.28
C ASP A 35 7.80 0.79 -8.20
N LYS A 36 7.73 1.60 -9.26
CA LYS A 36 6.76 2.68 -9.39
C LYS A 36 5.35 2.19 -9.74
N ALA A 37 5.23 1.07 -10.46
CA ALA A 37 3.94 0.45 -10.77
C ALA A 37 3.34 -0.14 -9.48
N ALA A 38 4.15 -0.82 -8.66
CA ALA A 38 3.67 -1.32 -7.37
C ALA A 38 3.19 -0.20 -6.43
N CYS A 39 3.87 0.96 -6.44
CA CYS A 39 3.39 2.14 -5.73
C CYS A 39 2.08 2.68 -6.30
N PHE A 40 1.87 2.64 -7.62
CA PHE A 40 0.62 3.05 -8.23
C PHE A 40 -0.53 2.11 -7.84
N ASP A 41 -0.31 0.79 -7.91
CA ASP A 41 -1.31 -0.22 -7.56
C ASP A 41 -1.72 -0.13 -6.08
N LEU A 42 -0.77 0.12 -5.16
CA LEU A 42 -1.09 0.43 -3.77
C LEU A 42 -1.98 1.67 -3.65
N GLY A 43 -1.68 2.73 -4.41
CA GLY A 43 -2.52 3.92 -4.47
C GLY A 43 -3.96 3.61 -4.88
N VAL A 44 -4.14 2.78 -5.91
CA VAL A 44 -5.45 2.33 -6.38
C VAL A 44 -6.18 1.50 -5.32
N ILE A 45 -5.48 0.57 -4.66
CA ILE A 45 -6.07 -0.27 -3.60
C ILE A 45 -6.60 0.60 -2.45
N PHE A 46 -5.81 1.55 -1.97
CA PHE A 46 -6.22 2.44 -0.88
C PHE A 46 -7.26 3.48 -1.31
N SER A 47 -7.27 3.91 -2.57
CA SER A 47 -8.32 4.82 -3.08
C SER A 47 -9.67 4.11 -3.19
N THR A 48 -9.67 2.87 -3.69
CA THR A 48 -10.90 2.09 -3.93
C THR A 48 -11.38 1.31 -2.71
N GLY A 49 -10.50 1.03 -1.74
CA GLY A 49 -10.81 0.13 -0.63
C GLY A 49 -11.04 -1.31 -1.09
N SER A 50 -10.04 -1.89 -1.77
CA SER A 50 -10.11 -3.26 -2.30
C SER A 50 -9.16 -4.22 -1.59
N HIS A 51 -9.23 -5.52 -1.91
CA HIS A 51 -8.30 -6.53 -1.39
C HIS A 51 -8.25 -6.61 0.15
N GLY A 52 -9.41 -6.50 0.81
CA GLY A 52 -9.52 -6.56 2.26
C GLY A 52 -9.07 -5.28 2.99
N VAL A 53 -8.66 -4.26 2.25
CA VAL A 53 -8.22 -2.97 2.78
C VAL A 53 -9.36 -1.95 2.66
N ALA A 54 -9.60 -1.17 3.71
CA ALA A 54 -10.55 -0.06 3.66
C ALA A 54 -9.96 1.12 2.88
N ALA A 55 -10.84 1.92 2.25
CA ALA A 55 -10.39 3.11 1.55
C ALA A 55 -9.73 4.11 2.54
N ASP A 56 -8.56 4.61 2.17
CA ASP A 56 -7.77 5.59 2.93
C ASP A 56 -7.09 6.55 1.94
N MET A 57 -7.63 7.76 1.83
CA MET A 57 -7.13 8.78 0.89
C MET A 57 -5.72 9.28 1.27
N ILE A 58 -5.33 9.20 2.54
CA ILE A 58 -3.98 9.58 2.98
C ILE A 58 -2.97 8.56 2.46
N GLU A 59 -3.26 7.27 2.60
CA GLU A 59 -2.40 6.22 2.03
C GLU A 59 -2.42 6.24 0.51
N ALA A 60 -3.58 6.41 -0.13
CA ALA A 60 -3.69 6.52 -1.58
C ALA A 60 -2.82 7.66 -2.14
N HIS A 61 -2.99 8.88 -1.60
CA HIS A 61 -2.19 10.04 -2.00
C HIS A 61 -0.70 9.80 -1.77
N LYS A 62 -0.30 9.21 -0.63
CA LYS A 62 1.10 8.86 -0.34
C LYS A 62 1.68 7.96 -1.43
N TRP A 63 0.99 6.89 -1.78
CA TRP A 63 1.46 5.89 -2.75
C TRP A 63 1.52 6.46 -4.17
N PHE A 64 0.50 7.21 -4.60
CA PHE A 64 0.54 7.94 -5.86
C PHE A 64 1.66 8.99 -5.89
N ASN A 65 1.91 9.70 -4.80
CA ASN A 65 3.03 10.64 -4.71
C ASN A 65 4.39 9.95 -4.87
N LEU A 66 4.57 8.76 -4.29
CA LEU A 66 5.78 7.96 -4.45
C LEU A 66 5.95 7.47 -5.90
N ALA A 67 4.88 6.95 -6.52
CA ALA A 67 4.90 6.53 -7.92
C ALA A 67 5.21 7.70 -8.87
N ALA A 68 4.55 8.85 -8.69
CA ALA A 68 4.77 10.05 -9.49
C ALA A 68 6.20 10.58 -9.36
N SER A 69 6.78 10.57 -8.14
CA SER A 69 8.17 11.00 -7.91
C SER A 69 9.21 10.14 -8.64
N ARG A 70 8.82 8.93 -9.06
CA ARG A 70 9.64 7.98 -9.83
C ARG A 70 9.26 7.95 -11.32
N GLY A 71 8.46 8.90 -11.78
CA GLY A 71 8.08 9.03 -13.19
C GLY A 71 6.97 8.07 -13.63
N HIS A 72 5.99 7.79 -12.77
CA HIS A 72 4.70 7.21 -13.19
C HIS A 72 3.74 8.35 -13.54
N GLU A 73 3.48 8.57 -14.82
CA GLU A 73 2.76 9.76 -15.31
C GLU A 73 1.31 9.79 -14.81
N GLU A 74 0.60 8.67 -14.87
CA GLU A 74 -0.78 8.55 -14.39
C GLU A 74 -0.91 8.77 -12.88
N ALA A 75 0.15 8.48 -12.11
CA ALA A 75 0.11 8.64 -10.67
C ALA A 75 0.02 10.11 -10.25
N ALA A 76 0.54 11.04 -11.07
CA ALA A 76 0.42 12.46 -10.79
C ALA A 76 -1.05 12.93 -10.89
N TRP A 77 -1.78 12.40 -11.87
CA TRP A 77 -3.21 12.66 -12.05
C TRP A 77 -4.02 12.06 -10.90
N CYS A 78 -3.84 10.77 -10.59
CA CYS A 78 -4.56 10.13 -9.48
C CYS A 78 -4.24 10.77 -8.11
N ARG A 79 -3.02 11.24 -7.91
CA ARG A 79 -2.66 12.00 -6.70
C ARG A 79 -3.44 13.30 -6.60
N ALA A 80 -3.60 14.02 -7.71
CA ALA A 80 -4.35 15.28 -7.74
C ALA A 80 -5.84 15.03 -7.50
N ASP A 81 -6.40 14.03 -8.18
CA ASP A 81 -7.80 13.61 -8.04
C ASP A 81 -8.15 13.25 -6.58
N VAL A 82 -7.35 12.40 -5.94
CA VAL A 82 -7.54 12.06 -4.52
C VAL A 82 -7.35 13.29 -3.61
N ALA A 83 -6.45 14.22 -3.96
CA ALA A 83 -6.22 15.42 -3.15
C ALA A 83 -7.42 16.37 -3.13
N ASP A 84 -8.28 16.35 -4.15
CA ASP A 84 -9.48 17.19 -4.22
C ASP A 84 -10.53 16.81 -3.15
N GLU A 85 -10.50 15.58 -2.66
CA GLU A 85 -11.35 15.10 -1.56
C GLU A 85 -10.72 15.27 -0.16
N MET A 86 -9.47 15.73 -0.10
CA MET A 86 -8.68 15.79 1.13
C MET A 86 -8.55 17.21 1.68
N THR A 87 -8.45 17.32 3.01
CA THR A 87 -8.04 18.57 3.65
C THR A 87 -6.54 18.81 3.51
N ALA A 88 -6.11 20.06 3.62
CA ALA A 88 -4.69 20.41 3.62
C ALA A 88 -3.88 19.68 4.73
N ARG A 89 -4.52 19.39 5.87
CA ARG A 89 -3.91 18.63 6.97
C ARG A 89 -3.64 17.19 6.58
N GLU A 90 -4.58 16.56 5.89
CA GLU A 90 -4.46 15.18 5.40
C GLU A 90 -3.44 15.08 4.28
N ILE A 91 -3.42 16.03 3.34
CA ILE A 91 -2.39 16.11 2.30
C ILE A 91 -1.00 16.24 2.93
N ALA A 92 -0.85 17.12 3.92
CA ALA A 92 0.41 17.29 4.64
C ALA A 92 0.84 16.00 5.35
N GLU A 93 -0.11 15.24 5.90
CA GLU A 93 0.15 13.92 6.50
C GLU A 93 0.59 12.89 5.45
N ALA A 94 -0.12 12.77 4.34
CA ALA A 94 0.24 11.86 3.25
C ALA A 94 1.66 12.12 2.73
N GLN A 95 2.00 13.39 2.52
CA GLN A 95 3.35 13.79 2.09
C GLN A 95 4.41 13.54 3.18
N ARG A 96 4.09 13.71 4.47
CA ARG A 96 4.99 13.32 5.58
C ARG A 96 5.27 11.81 5.55
N ARG A 97 4.22 10.98 5.41
CA ARG A 97 4.37 9.52 5.33
C ARG A 97 5.18 9.09 4.10
N ALA A 98 4.99 9.73 2.96
CA ALA A 98 5.78 9.45 1.75
C ALA A 98 7.27 9.76 1.97
N ARG A 99 7.58 10.91 2.56
CA ARG A 99 8.97 11.26 2.92
C ARG A 99 9.57 10.30 3.93
N ALA A 100 8.80 9.91 4.95
CA ALA A 100 9.23 8.93 5.94
C ALA A 100 9.55 7.58 5.29
N TRP A 101 8.70 7.10 4.36
CA TRP A 101 8.92 5.87 3.60
C TRP A 101 10.25 5.87 2.84
N LEU A 102 10.52 6.93 2.07
CA LEU A 102 11.77 7.08 1.34
C LEU A 102 12.99 7.11 2.28
N SER A 103 12.88 7.82 3.41
CA SER A 103 13.96 7.86 4.41
C SER A 103 14.22 6.51 5.07
N ALA A 104 13.19 5.70 5.27
CA ALA A 104 13.31 4.37 5.87
C ALA A 104 13.91 3.37 4.87
N GLY A 105 13.52 3.45 3.59
CA GLY A 105 14.13 2.64 2.52
C GLY A 105 15.61 2.96 2.32
N ALA A 106 15.99 4.24 2.34
CA ALA A 106 17.39 4.66 2.21
C ALA A 106 18.29 4.09 3.33
N ARG A 107 17.77 3.97 4.56
CA ARG A 107 18.51 3.34 5.68
C ARG A 107 18.64 1.83 5.57
N ARG A 108 17.85 1.16 4.73
CA ARG A 108 17.93 -0.29 4.50
C ARG A 108 18.96 -0.67 3.42
N ALA A 109 19.37 0.29 2.60
CA ALA A 109 20.31 0.09 1.50
C ALA A 109 21.76 0.49 1.83
N ALA A 110 22.02 0.97 3.05
CA ALA A 110 23.33 1.43 3.53
C ALA A 110 23.86 0.49 4.63
#